data_AF-A0A1F2WY73-F1
#
_entry.id   AF-A0A1F2WY73-F1
#
_cell.length_a   1.000
_cell.length_b   1.000
_cell.length_c   1.000
_cell.angle_alpha   90.00
_cell.angle_beta   90.00
_cell.angle_gamma   90.00
#
_symmetry.space_group_name_H-M   'P 1'
#
loop_
_entity.id
_entity.type
_entity.pdbx_description
1 polymer ?
#
loop_
_entity_poly.entity_id
_entity_poly.type
_entity_poly.pdbx_seq_one_letter_code
_entity_poly.pdbx_strand_id
1 'polypeptide(L)'
;MNFQLIIYINFLFFLIGIFGIFYSRDIISVFVSLHFIIISAVVNFLSFSKFLYQQLLWDKVFIILGVIIIYFIMFCLIYYIFLNRSPLDKEVFYKDFRIFKITRSDWFGEDKDNF
;
A
#
# COMPACT_ATOMS: atom_id res chain seq x y z
N MET A 1 16.47 -9.69 -20.49
CA MET A 1 15.09 -9.19 -20.26
C MET A 1 15.04 -7.74 -20.69
N ASN A 2 14.06 -7.34 -21.52
CA ASN A 2 13.96 -5.97 -22.05
C ASN A 2 13.57 -4.99 -20.93
N PHE A 3 14.24 -3.83 -20.84
CA PHE A 3 13.96 -2.80 -19.82
C PHE A 3 12.52 -2.31 -19.87
N GLN A 4 11.96 -2.14 -21.08
CA GLN A 4 10.57 -1.74 -21.27
C GLN A 4 9.59 -2.75 -20.64
N LEU A 5 9.88 -4.04 -20.78
CA LEU A 5 9.05 -5.11 -20.22
C LEU A 5 9.09 -5.07 -18.68
N ILE A 6 10.25 -4.81 -18.09
CA ILE A 6 10.40 -4.62 -16.64
C ILE A 6 9.55 -3.45 -16.16
N ILE A 7 9.57 -2.33 -16.87
CA ILE A 7 8.74 -1.16 -16.54
C ILE A 7 7.25 -1.48 -16.63
N TYR A 8 6.80 -2.16 -17.70
CA TYR A 8 5.37 -2.48 -17.85
C TYR A 8 4.85 -3.43 -16.77
N ILE A 9 5.61 -4.49 -16.45
CA ILE A 9 5.25 -5.39 -15.34
C ILE A 9 5.23 -4.63 -14.03
N ASN A 10 6.20 -3.74 -13.81
CA ASN A 10 6.27 -2.96 -12.60
C ASN A 10 5.07 -2.01 -12.45
N PHE A 11 4.69 -1.34 -13.54
CA PHE A 11 3.51 -0.49 -13.58
C PHE A 11 2.23 -1.27 -13.29
N LEU A 12 2.12 -2.51 -13.79
CA LEU A 12 1.00 -3.40 -13.46
C LEU A 12 0.91 -3.69 -11.96
N PHE A 13 2.03 -4.01 -11.30
CA PHE A 13 2.06 -4.22 -9.85
C PHE A 13 1.64 -2.98 -9.07
N PHE A 14 2.09 -1.80 -9.51
CA PHE A 14 1.66 -0.54 -8.91
C PHE A 14 0.15 -0.33 -9.02
N LEU A 15 -0.42 -0.55 -10.21
CA LEU A 15 -1.87 -0.44 -10.44
C LEU A 15 -2.67 -1.44 -9.61
N ILE A 16 -2.21 -2.69 -9.51
CA ILE A 16 -2.84 -3.70 -8.65
C ILE A 16 -2.81 -3.26 -7.19
N GLY A 17 -1.69 -2.71 -6.72
CA GLY A 17 -1.57 -2.17 -5.37
C GLY A 17 -2.50 -0.98 -5.11
N ILE A 18 -2.58 -0.02 -6.03
CA ILE A 18 -3.51 1.11 -5.92
C ILE A 18 -4.96 0.63 -5.89
N PHE A 19 -5.33 -0.21 -6.85
CA PHE A 19 -6.69 -0.75 -6.94
C PHE A 19 -7.06 -1.51 -5.66
N GLY A 20 -6.16 -2.33 -5.15
CA GLY A 20 -6.35 -3.06 -3.91
C GLY A 20 -6.58 -2.13 -2.70
N ILE A 21 -5.90 -0.99 -2.61
CA ILE A 21 -6.13 0.00 -1.54
C ILE A 21 -7.54 0.59 -1.59
N PHE A 22 -8.05 0.91 -2.78
CA PHE A 22 -9.36 1.55 -2.93
C PHE A 22 -10.53 0.60 -2.68
N TYR A 23 -10.41 -0.66 -3.09
CA TYR A 23 -11.53 -1.61 -3.10
C TYR A 23 -11.48 -2.68 -2.00
N SER A 24 -10.37 -2.81 -1.27
CA SER A 24 -10.27 -3.77 -0.17
C SER A 24 -11.18 -3.39 1.01
N ARG A 25 -11.87 -4.40 1.55
CA ARG A 25 -12.70 -4.27 2.75
C ARG A 25 -11.96 -4.67 4.00
N ASP A 26 -11.11 -5.68 3.90
CA ASP A 26 -10.34 -6.18 5.04
C ASP A 26 -8.99 -5.47 5.14
N ILE A 27 -8.54 -5.25 6.37
CA ILE A 27 -7.24 -4.61 6.62
C ILE A 27 -6.08 -5.41 6.02
N ILE A 28 -6.17 -6.75 6.07
CA ILE A 28 -5.16 -7.65 5.51
C ILE A 28 -5.00 -7.41 4.00
N SER A 29 -6.11 -7.25 3.28
CA SER A 29 -6.09 -7.00 1.84
C SER A 29 -5.49 -5.63 1.51
N VAL A 30 -5.76 -4.61 2.33
CA VAL A 30 -5.09 -3.30 2.22
C VAL A 30 -3.58 -3.46 2.44
N PHE A 31 -3.16 -4.26 3.42
CA PHE A 31 -1.73 -4.53 3.67
C PHE A 31 -1.07 -5.22 2.48
N VAL A 32 -1.68 -6.26 1.93
CA VAL A 32 -1.17 -6.94 0.73
C VAL A 32 -1.04 -5.96 -0.44
N SER A 33 -2.00 -5.05 -0.58
CA SER A 33 -1.98 -4.01 -1.61
C SER A 33 -0.82 -3.03 -1.43
N LEU A 34 -0.52 -2.62 -0.19
CA LEU A 34 0.67 -1.83 0.12
C LEU A 34 1.98 -2.58 -0.19
N HIS A 35 2.04 -3.90 0.01
CA HIS A 35 3.22 -4.69 -0.35
C HIS A 35 3.47 -4.64 -1.87
N PHE A 36 2.43 -4.72 -2.69
CA PHE A 36 2.58 -4.58 -4.15
C PHE A 36 3.15 -3.21 -4.54
N ILE A 37 2.74 -2.13 -3.88
CA ILE A 37 3.29 -0.79 -4.12
C ILE A 37 4.77 -0.72 -3.72
N ILE A 38 5.13 -1.27 -2.55
CA ILE A 38 6.52 -1.27 -2.07
C ILE A 38 7.41 -2.09 -3.00
N ILE A 39 6.99 -3.30 -3.38
CA ILE A 39 7.70 -4.15 -4.34
C ILE A 39 7.88 -3.40 -5.66
N SER A 40 6.83 -2.72 -6.12
CA SER A 40 6.88 -1.95 -7.35
C SER A 40 7.94 -0.83 -7.28
N ALA A 41 7.94 -0.07 -6.18
CA ALA A 41 8.92 1.00 -5.96
C ALA A 41 10.36 0.46 -5.91
N VAL A 42 10.59 -0.66 -5.24
CA VAL A 42 11.90 -1.32 -5.14
C VAL A 42 12.39 -1.79 -6.51
N VAL A 43 11.53 -2.49 -7.27
CA VAL A 43 11.87 -2.94 -8.63
C VAL A 43 12.17 -1.75 -9.54
N ASN A 44 11.41 -0.65 -9.39
CA ASN A 44 11.63 0.57 -10.16
C ASN A 44 13.02 1.14 -9.90
N PHE A 45 13.33 1.36 -8.62
CA PHE A 45 14.60 1.93 -8.20
C PHE A 45 15.78 1.06 -8.60
N LEU A 46 15.71 -0.26 -8.37
CA LEU A 46 16.79 -1.19 -8.75
C LEU A 46 17.00 -1.20 -10.27
N SER A 47 15.92 -1.08 -11.05
CA SER A 47 16.01 -1.01 -12.50
C SER A 47 16.72 0.28 -12.92
N PHE A 48 16.28 1.44 -12.43
CA PHE A 48 16.95 2.71 -12.73
C PHE A 48 18.41 2.75 -12.28
N SER A 49 18.71 2.28 -11.07
CA SER A 49 20.07 2.13 -10.55
C SER A 49 20.96 1.30 -11.49
N LYS A 50 20.45 0.16 -11.96
CA LYS A 50 21.18 -0.73 -12.87
C LYS A 50 21.45 -0.08 -14.23
N PHE A 51 20.48 0.61 -14.81
CA PHE A 51 20.59 1.16 -16.16
C PHE A 51 21.30 2.53 -16.21
N LEU A 52 21.20 3.37 -15.18
CA LEU A 52 21.78 4.72 -15.15
C LEU A 52 23.14 4.79 -14.45
N TYR A 53 23.35 4.03 -13.36
CA TYR A 53 24.46 4.28 -12.41
C TYR A 53 25.45 3.11 -12.27
N GLN A 54 25.42 2.13 -13.17
CA GLN A 54 26.34 0.97 -13.16
C GLN A 54 26.38 0.20 -11.83
N GLN A 55 25.23 0.12 -11.14
CA GLN A 55 24.96 -0.85 -10.07
C GLN A 55 25.92 -0.77 -8.87
N LEU A 56 25.91 0.38 -8.18
CA LEU A 56 26.68 0.62 -6.96
C LEU A 56 26.11 -0.17 -5.77
N LEU A 57 26.98 -0.59 -4.85
CA LEU A 57 26.56 -1.25 -3.59
C LEU A 57 25.61 -0.38 -2.75
N TRP A 58 25.81 0.95 -2.81
CA TRP A 58 25.02 1.94 -2.09
C TRP A 58 23.53 1.89 -2.43
N ASP A 59 23.18 1.60 -3.68
CA ASP A 59 21.78 1.53 -4.14
C ASP A 59 21.02 0.42 -3.41
N LYS A 60 21.68 -0.72 -3.19
CA LYS A 60 21.11 -1.86 -2.47
C LYS A 60 20.95 -1.54 -0.98
N VAL A 61 21.96 -0.92 -0.37
CA VAL A 61 21.91 -0.53 1.05
C VAL A 61 20.79 0.47 1.30
N PHE A 62 20.65 1.48 0.43
CA PHE A 62 19.58 2.48 0.52
C PHE A 62 18.19 1.84 0.46
N ILE A 63 17.96 0.94 -0.49
CA ILE A 63 16.69 0.21 -0.59
C ILE A 63 16.42 -0.65 0.63
N ILE A 64 17.41 -1.42 1.11
CA ILE A 64 17.20 -2.32 2.25
C ILE A 64 16.80 -1.50 3.49
N LEU A 65 17.52 -0.41 3.76
CA LEU A 65 17.19 0.50 4.86
C LEU A 65 15.81 1.12 4.68
N GLY A 66 15.50 1.65 3.49
CA GLY A 66 14.19 2.24 3.20
C GLY A 66 13.04 1.26 3.39
N VAL A 67 13.20 0.02 2.92
CA VAL A 67 12.21 -1.05 3.08
C VAL A 67 12.02 -1.38 4.56
N ILE A 68 13.09 -1.59 5.33
CA ILE A 68 13.01 -1.89 6.77
C ILE A 68 12.25 -0.78 7.50
N ILE A 69 12.56 0.49 7.23
CA ILE A 69 11.91 1.64 7.86
C ILE A 69 10.41 1.65 7.55
N ILE A 70 10.02 1.45 6.28
CA ILE A 70 8.61 1.42 5.88
C ILE A 70 7.86 0.30 6.60
N TYR A 71 8.43 -0.92 6.63
CA TYR A 71 7.80 -2.05 7.32
C TYR A 71 7.70 -1.83 8.82
N PHE A 72 8.70 -1.19 9.44
CA PHE A 72 8.67 -0.85 10.85
C PHE A 72 7.55 0.15 11.16
N ILE A 73 7.42 1.22 10.37
CA ILE A 73 6.35 2.22 10.51
C ILE A 73 4.98 1.55 10.34
N MET A 74 4.80 0.69 9.34
CA MET A 74 3.57 -0.06 9.11
C MET A 74 3.21 -0.93 10.33
N PHE A 75 4.18 -1.65 10.88
CA PHE A 75 4.00 -2.45 12.09
C PHE A 75 3.59 -1.59 13.29
N CYS A 76 4.29 -0.47 13.55
CA CYS A 76 3.96 0.45 14.64
C CYS A 76 2.54 1.01 14.52
N LEU A 77 2.11 1.34 13.31
CA LEU A 77 0.77 1.87 13.04
C LEU A 77 -0.30 0.81 13.34
N ILE A 78 -0.13 -0.43 12.89
CA ILE A 78 -1.06 -1.53 13.21
C ILE A 78 -1.11 -1.76 14.73
N TYR A 79 0.05 -1.83 15.36
CA TYR A 79 0.16 -2.10 16.79
C TYR A 79 -0.52 -1.01 17.62
N TYR A 80 -0.32 0.26 17.24
CA TYR A 80 -0.99 1.40 17.87
C TYR A 80 -2.51 1.30 17.75
N ILE A 81 -3.04 1.02 16.56
CA ILE A 81 -4.48 0.85 16.35
C ILE A 81 -5.01 -0.34 17.17
N PHE A 82 -4.26 -1.43 17.23
CA PHE A 82 -4.64 -2.61 17.99
C PHE A 82 -4.69 -2.34 19.50
N LEU A 83 -3.77 -1.55 20.04
CA LEU A 83 -3.77 -1.21 21.47
C LEU A 83 -4.92 -0.29 21.85
N ASN A 84 -5.25 0.69 20.99
CA ASN A 84 -6.19 1.76 21.35
C ASN A 84 -7.68 1.40 21.14
N ARG A 85 -7.99 0.22 20.57
CA ARG A 85 -9.37 -0.21 20.28
C ARG A 85 -9.87 -1.28 21.25
N SER A 86 -11.17 -1.23 21.57
CA SER A 86 -11.86 -2.26 22.34
C SER A 86 -11.91 -3.60 21.58
N PRO A 87 -12.00 -4.77 22.24
CA PRO A 87 -11.98 -6.07 21.55
C PRO A 87 -13.14 -6.27 20.56
N LEU A 88 -14.33 -5.74 20.86
CA LEU A 88 -15.48 -5.75 19.94
C LEU A 88 -15.24 -4.86 18.71
N ASP A 89 -14.62 -3.69 18.90
CA ASP A 89 -14.29 -2.80 17.79
C ASP A 89 -13.16 -3.35 16.91
N LYS A 90 -12.29 -4.21 17.45
CA LYS A 90 -11.23 -4.87 16.67
C LYS A 90 -11.80 -5.76 15.59
N GLU A 91 -12.74 -6.66 15.92
CA GLU A 91 -13.31 -7.60 14.94
C GLU A 91 -14.02 -6.87 13.79
N VAL A 92 -14.77 -5.82 14.10
CA VAL A 92 -15.43 -4.97 13.10
C VAL A 92 -14.40 -4.26 12.24
N PHE A 93 -13.34 -3.72 12.85
CA PHE A 93 -12.27 -3.04 12.15
C PHE A 93 -11.47 -3.98 11.23
N TYR A 94 -11.17 -5.20 11.65
CA TYR A 94 -10.48 -6.18 10.80
C TYR A 94 -11.29 -6.54 9.55
N LYS A 95 -12.63 -6.57 9.66
CA LYS A 95 -13.57 -6.94 8.59
C LYS A 95 -14.04 -5.78 7.69
N ASP A 96 -13.98 -4.54 8.17
CA ASP A 96 -14.42 -3.35 7.40
C ASP A 96 -13.46 -2.18 7.59
N PHE A 97 -12.21 -2.39 7.19
CA PHE A 97 -11.16 -1.39 7.07
C PHE A 97 -11.12 -0.78 5.66
N ARG A 98 -12.21 -0.14 5.24
CA ARG A 98 -12.19 0.64 3.99
C ARG A 98 -11.54 1.99 4.24
N ILE A 99 -10.44 2.25 3.54
CA ILE A 99 -9.78 3.58 3.56
C ILE A 99 -10.72 4.63 2.97
N PHE A 100 -11.47 4.26 1.92
CA PHE A 100 -12.50 5.09 1.32
C PHE A 100 -13.86 4.42 1.44
N LYS A 101 -14.74 5.01 2.24
CA LYS A 101 -16.13 4.56 2.35
C LYS A 101 -16.98 5.39 1.40
N ILE A 102 -16.99 5.04 0.12
CA ILE A 102 -17.90 5.66 -0.84
C ILE A 102 -19.30 5.14 -0.54
N THR A 103 -20.16 6.00 -0.01
CA THR A 103 -21.58 5.73 0.18
C THR A 103 -22.38 6.24 -1.02
N ARG A 104 -23.52 5.61 -1.30
CA ARG A 104 -24.38 6.01 -2.43
C ARG A 104 -24.82 7.48 -2.34
N SER A 105 -25.02 7.98 -1.12
CA SER A 105 -25.33 9.38 -0.83
C SER A 105 -24.23 10.34 -1.27
N ASP A 106 -22.95 9.94 -1.19
CA ASP A 106 -21.82 10.78 -1.60
C ASP A 106 -21.79 11.00 -3.12
N TRP A 107 -22.36 10.06 -3.89
CA TRP A 107 -22.40 10.14 -5.34
C TRP A 107 -23.61 10.92 -5.86
N PHE A 108 -24.73 10.87 -5.14
CA PHE A 108 -25.97 11.54 -5.53
C PHE A 108 -26.19 12.91 -4.88
N GLY A 109 -25.31 13.33 -3.97
CA GLY A 109 -25.48 14.62 -3.27
C GLY A 109 -26.76 14.65 -2.43
N GLU A 110 -27.23 13.48 -1.98
CA GLU A 110 -28.29 13.41 -0.99
C GLU A 110 -27.68 13.83 0.34
N ASP A 111 -27.73 15.13 0.59
CA ASP A 111 -27.47 15.70 1.91
C ASP A 111 -28.32 14.92 2.91
N LYS A 112 -27.69 14.47 3.99
CA LYS A 112 -28.40 13.79 5.06
C LYS A 112 -29.30 14.82 5.72
N ASP A 113 -30.55 14.89 5.28
CA ASP A 113 -31.63 15.54 6.02
C ASP A 113 -31.77 14.78 7.34
N ASN A 114 -31.08 15.30 8.36
CA ASN A 114 -31.22 14.86 9.73
C ASN A 114 -32.63 15.25 10.21
N PHE A 115 -33.51 14.27 10.32
CA PHE A 115 -34.70 14.30 11.17
C PHE A 115 -34.68 13.13 12.13
#